data_AF-A0A420M8P1-F1
#
_entry.id   AF-A0A420M8P1-F1
#
_cell.length_a   1.000
_cell.length_b   1.000
_cell.length_c   1.000
_cell.angle_alpha   90.00
_cell.angle_beta   90.00
_cell.angle_gamma   90.00
#
_symmetry.space_group_name_H-M   'P 1'
#
loop_
_entity.id
_entity.type
_entity.pdbx_description
1 polymer ?
#
loop_
_entity_poly.entity_id
_entity_poly.type
_entity_poly.pdbx_seq_one_letter_code
_entity_poly.pdbx_strand_id
1 'polypeptide(L)'
;MTSSSTAKENQVFPDGTKDYIPLRGAGNKNTVPKVHIADTLMTWKNWHQHVNWLNTTFIIFLPLIGIAYSYWVPLRLYTAIWAVVYYFNTGLGITAGYHRLWAHSCYKATLPLKIYLAAVGAGSVQGSIRWWSSSHRSHHRYTDTDKDPYSVRKGFWYSHLGWMVFKQNPKRKGRTDITDLNEDPVVLWQHKNF
;
A
#
# COMPACT_ATOMS: atom_id res chain seq x y z
N MET A 1 46.18 -0.59 -26.19
CA MET A 1 44.87 -0.96 -26.78
C MET A 1 43.81 -0.75 -25.71
N THR A 2 43.11 0.38 -25.78
CA THR A 2 42.12 0.84 -24.80
C THR A 2 40.72 0.38 -25.23
N SER A 3 40.11 -0.57 -24.52
CA SER A 3 38.73 -1.01 -24.77
C SER A 3 37.76 -0.15 -23.97
N SER A 4 37.03 0.74 -24.65
CA SER A 4 35.91 1.49 -24.09
C SER A 4 34.70 0.58 -23.87
N SER A 5 34.19 0.47 -22.64
CA SER A 5 32.89 -0.15 -22.40
C SER A 5 31.78 0.86 -22.68
N THR A 6 31.06 0.65 -23.77
CA THR A 6 29.85 1.40 -24.10
C THR A 6 28.75 1.07 -23.10
N ALA A 7 28.30 2.07 -22.35
CA ALA A 7 27.14 1.98 -21.47
C ALA A 7 25.89 1.59 -22.27
N LYS A 8 25.15 0.58 -21.81
CA LYS A 8 23.85 0.22 -22.40
C LYS A 8 22.87 1.36 -22.15
N GLU A 9 22.42 1.96 -23.25
CA GLU A 9 21.39 2.98 -23.31
C GLU A 9 20.07 2.42 -22.74
N ASN A 10 19.42 3.17 -21.84
CA ASN A 10 18.15 2.78 -21.26
C ASN A 10 17.08 2.73 -22.37
N GLN A 11 16.62 1.54 -22.75
CA GLN A 11 15.51 1.42 -23.67
C GLN A 11 14.23 1.99 -23.04
N VAL A 12 13.69 3.00 -23.70
CA VAL A 12 12.40 3.63 -23.40
C VAL A 12 11.30 2.59 -23.63
N PHE A 13 10.49 2.30 -22.60
CA PHE A 13 9.30 1.46 -22.74
C PHE A 13 8.22 2.26 -23.49
N PRO A 14 7.77 1.82 -24.68
CA PRO A 14 6.72 2.51 -25.40
C PRO A 14 5.37 2.14 -24.79
N ASP A 15 4.78 3.04 -24.00
CA ASP A 15 3.47 2.86 -23.35
C ASP A 15 2.29 3.42 -24.17
N GLY A 16 2.55 3.90 -25.39
CA GLY A 16 1.54 4.37 -26.33
C GLY A 16 0.98 5.77 -26.04
N THR A 17 1.52 6.50 -25.06
CA THR A 17 1.11 7.88 -24.77
C THR A 17 2.14 8.89 -25.32
N LYS A 18 1.69 10.02 -25.89
CA LYS A 18 2.57 11.06 -26.46
C LYS A 18 2.83 12.21 -25.47
N ASP A 19 2.43 12.04 -24.22
CA ASP A 19 2.08 13.16 -23.34
C ASP A 19 3.16 13.40 -22.27
N TYR A 20 4.25 12.63 -22.30
CA TYR A 20 5.29 12.72 -21.28
C TYR A 20 6.32 13.83 -21.60
N ILE A 21 6.14 14.99 -20.98
CA ILE A 21 7.19 16.01 -20.83
C ILE A 21 7.74 15.92 -19.40
N PRO A 22 9.01 15.51 -19.19
CA PRO A 22 9.58 15.42 -17.86
C PRO A 22 9.70 16.80 -17.19
N LEU A 23 8.89 17.05 -16.16
CA LEU A 23 8.81 18.32 -15.40
C LEU A 23 10.02 18.63 -14.48
N ARG A 24 11.14 17.92 -14.61
CA ARG A 24 12.34 18.17 -13.79
C ARG A 24 13.53 18.40 -14.69
N GLY A 25 14.04 19.63 -14.68
CA GLY A 25 15.24 20.04 -15.42
C GLY A 25 16.39 19.06 -15.19
N ALA A 26 17.18 18.87 -16.24
CA ALA A 26 18.31 17.94 -16.31
C ALA A 26 19.32 18.19 -15.18
N GLY A 27 19.06 17.55 -14.04
CA GLY A 27 20.04 17.42 -12.96
C GLY A 27 21.24 16.65 -13.46
N ASN A 28 22.42 17.05 -12.96
CA ASN A 28 23.75 16.53 -13.27
C ASN A 28 23.77 15.06 -13.75
N LYS A 29 24.05 14.88 -15.06
CA LYS A 29 24.04 13.59 -15.77
C LYS A 29 25.11 12.59 -15.28
N ASN A 30 25.96 12.99 -14.33
CA ASN A 30 27.06 12.19 -13.80
C ASN A 30 26.72 11.40 -12.51
N THR A 31 25.46 11.38 -12.09
CA THR A 31 25.04 10.50 -10.97
C THR A 31 24.43 9.23 -11.52
N VAL A 32 25.08 8.09 -11.27
CA VAL A 32 24.48 6.77 -11.56
C VAL A 32 23.13 6.73 -10.85
N PRO A 33 22.01 6.47 -11.55
CA PRO A 33 20.70 6.44 -10.91
C PRO A 33 20.70 5.37 -9.82
N LYS A 34 20.49 5.80 -8.57
CA LYS A 34 20.45 4.90 -7.43
C LYS A 34 19.35 3.87 -7.65
N VAL A 35 19.74 2.62 -7.85
CA VAL A 35 18.81 1.49 -8.01
C VAL A 35 18.01 1.34 -6.73
N HIS A 36 16.69 1.15 -6.85
CA HIS A 36 15.84 0.96 -5.69
C HIS A 36 16.14 -0.40 -5.05
N ILE A 37 16.10 -0.49 -3.71
CA ILE A 37 16.46 -1.74 -2.99
C ILE A 37 15.66 -2.94 -3.49
N ALA A 38 14.37 -2.75 -3.80
CA ALA A 38 13.48 -3.79 -4.34
C ALA A 38 13.94 -4.41 -5.67
N ASP A 39 14.81 -3.71 -6.42
CA ASP A 39 15.33 -4.19 -7.71
C ASP A 39 16.72 -4.84 -7.58
N THR A 40 17.29 -4.83 -6.37
CA THR A 40 18.56 -5.51 -6.08
C THR A 40 18.28 -6.95 -5.63
N LEU A 41 19.26 -7.85 -5.83
CA LEU A 41 19.15 -9.21 -5.32
C LEU A 41 19.21 -9.20 -3.79
N MET A 42 18.33 -9.98 -3.17
CA MET A 42 18.35 -10.16 -1.73
C MET A 42 19.50 -11.08 -1.34
N THR A 43 20.36 -10.59 -0.46
CA THR A 43 21.54 -11.27 0.08
C THR A 43 21.52 -11.17 1.59
N TRP A 44 22.33 -11.98 2.25
CA TRP A 44 22.50 -11.92 3.71
C TRP A 44 22.97 -10.55 4.24
N LYS A 45 23.60 -9.73 3.39
CA LYS A 45 24.08 -8.40 3.78
C LYS A 45 23.03 -7.29 3.65
N ASN A 46 22.02 -7.45 2.79
CA ASN A 46 21.06 -6.38 2.48
C ASN A 46 19.59 -6.75 2.73
N TRP A 47 19.26 -7.99 3.12
CA TRP A 47 17.86 -8.43 3.32
C TRP A 47 17.05 -7.49 4.22
N HIS A 48 17.65 -6.99 5.31
CA HIS A 48 16.99 -6.09 6.25
C HIS A 48 16.60 -4.73 5.60
N GLN A 49 17.23 -4.36 4.49
CA GLN A 49 16.92 -3.13 3.76
C GLN A 49 15.67 -3.29 2.88
N HIS A 50 15.38 -4.52 2.44
CA HIS A 50 14.17 -4.87 1.70
C HIS A 50 12.93 -4.88 2.60
N VAL A 51 13.09 -5.05 3.91
CA VAL A 51 11.97 -5.11 4.85
C VAL A 51 11.45 -3.71 5.18
N ASN A 52 10.12 -3.57 5.14
CA ASN A 52 9.41 -2.42 5.69
C ASN A 52 9.13 -2.66 7.18
N TRP A 53 10.12 -2.34 8.01
CA TRP A 53 10.09 -2.60 9.45
C TRP A 53 8.89 -2.00 10.19
N LEU A 54 8.36 -0.86 9.72
CA LEU A 54 7.16 -0.27 10.31
C LEU A 54 5.95 -1.19 10.12
N ASN A 55 5.66 -1.56 8.87
CA ASN A 55 4.55 -2.45 8.55
C ASN A 55 4.75 -3.84 9.16
N THR A 56 5.98 -4.38 9.11
CA THR A 56 6.33 -5.67 9.70
C THR A 56 6.04 -5.69 11.21
N THR A 57 6.33 -4.60 11.92
CA THR A 57 6.03 -4.51 13.36
C THR A 57 4.55 -4.63 13.65
N PHE A 58 3.70 -3.88 12.94
CA PHE A 58 2.26 -3.91 13.19
C PHE A 58 1.57 -5.19 12.71
N ILE A 59 2.04 -5.79 11.61
CA ILE A 59 1.34 -6.93 10.98
C ILE A 59 1.86 -8.28 11.49
N ILE A 60 3.12 -8.38 11.89
CA ILE A 60 3.72 -9.64 12.33
C ILE A 60 3.98 -9.60 13.83
N PHE A 61 4.79 -8.65 14.31
CA PHE A 61 5.24 -8.70 15.71
C PHE A 61 4.10 -8.41 16.69
N LEU A 62 3.24 -7.42 16.43
CA LEU A 62 2.15 -7.07 17.34
C LEU A 62 1.12 -8.22 17.51
N PRO A 63 0.65 -8.90 16.45
CA PRO A 63 -0.21 -10.08 16.61
C PRO A 63 0.49 -11.26 17.30
N LEU A 64 1.78 -11.50 17.02
CA LEU A 64 2.52 -12.57 17.69
C LEU A 64 2.67 -12.31 19.19
N ILE A 65 2.92 -11.06 19.59
CA ILE A 65 2.90 -10.64 21.00
C ILE A 65 1.51 -10.88 21.57
N GLY A 66 0.44 -10.47 20.88
CA GLY A 66 -0.93 -10.71 21.31
C GLY A 66 -1.24 -12.19 21.54
N ILE A 67 -0.82 -13.07 20.63
CA ILE A 67 -0.96 -14.53 20.76
C ILE A 67 -0.17 -15.04 21.96
N ALA A 68 1.10 -14.65 22.10
CA ALA A 68 1.93 -15.09 23.22
C ALA A 68 1.31 -14.67 24.56
N TYR A 69 0.91 -13.41 24.69
CA TYR A 69 0.30 -12.89 25.91
C TYR A 69 -1.08 -13.46 26.21
N SER A 70 -1.82 -13.93 25.18
CA SER A 70 -3.16 -14.49 25.37
C SER A 70 -3.20 -15.68 26.34
N TYR A 71 -2.10 -16.42 26.48
CA TYR A 71 -1.98 -17.53 27.42
C TYR A 71 -2.15 -17.11 28.89
N TRP A 72 -1.71 -15.90 29.25
CA TRP A 72 -1.77 -15.41 30.63
C TRP A 72 -2.94 -14.46 30.90
N VAL A 73 -3.74 -14.13 29.89
CA VAL A 73 -4.86 -13.20 30.02
C VAL A 73 -6.16 -13.98 30.16
N PRO A 74 -6.87 -13.89 31.30
CA PRO A 74 -8.14 -14.59 31.46
C PRO A 74 -9.20 -14.03 30.51
N LEU A 75 -9.99 -14.92 29.91
CA LEU A 75 -11.09 -14.52 29.03
C LEU A 75 -12.17 -13.79 29.83
N ARG A 76 -12.53 -12.60 29.37
CA ARG A 76 -13.61 -11.77 29.94
C ARG A 76 -14.72 -11.62 28.92
N LEU A 77 -15.96 -11.85 29.33
CA LEU A 77 -17.13 -11.76 28.46
C LEU A 77 -17.25 -10.38 27.79
N TYR A 78 -17.04 -9.29 28.54
CA TYR A 78 -17.09 -7.93 27.98
C TYR A 78 -16.02 -7.70 26.90
N THR A 79 -14.82 -8.24 27.08
CA THR A 79 -13.75 -8.17 26.06
C THR A 79 -14.11 -8.98 24.82
N ALA A 80 -14.73 -10.15 24.99
CA ALA A 80 -15.20 -10.95 23.86
C ALA A 80 -16.30 -10.24 23.06
N ILE A 81 -17.28 -9.65 23.76
CA ILE A 81 -18.35 -8.85 23.12
C ILE A 81 -17.73 -7.66 22.37
N TRP A 82 -16.84 -6.92 23.02
CA TRP A 82 -16.14 -5.81 22.38
C TRP A 82 -15.37 -6.25 21.14
N ALA A 83 -14.61 -7.36 21.21
CA ALA A 83 -13.85 -7.88 20.09
C ALA A 83 -14.74 -8.20 18.88
N VAL A 84 -15.89 -8.83 19.10
CA VAL A 84 -16.87 -9.13 18.04
C VAL A 84 -17.44 -7.84 17.45
N VAL A 85 -17.92 -6.92 18.28
CA VAL A 85 -18.49 -5.64 17.82
C VAL A 85 -17.44 -4.84 17.04
N TYR A 86 -16.22 -4.75 17.55
CA TYR A 86 -15.12 -4.03 16.92
C TYR A 86 -14.70 -4.66 15.59
N TYR A 87 -14.63 -6.01 15.52
CA TYR A 87 -14.34 -6.74 14.29
C TYR A 87 -15.35 -6.41 13.18
N PHE A 88 -16.65 -6.47 13.47
CA PHE A 88 -17.67 -6.16 12.48
C PHE A 88 -17.70 -4.68 12.09
N ASN A 89 -17.50 -3.76 13.05
CA ASN A 89 -17.46 -2.32 12.76
C ASN A 89 -16.26 -1.94 11.87
N THR A 90 -15.07 -2.42 12.21
CA THR A 90 -13.85 -2.15 11.41
C THR A 90 -13.92 -2.84 10.05
N GLY A 91 -14.45 -4.06 9.98
CA GLY A 91 -14.76 -4.76 8.73
C GLY A 91 -15.76 -4.01 7.85
N LEU A 92 -16.78 -3.39 8.45
CA LEU A 92 -17.73 -2.51 7.74
C LEU A 92 -17.03 -1.25 7.20
N GLY A 93 -16.13 -0.66 7.98
CA GLY A 93 -15.31 0.48 7.54
C GLY A 93 -14.48 0.18 6.29
N ILE A 94 -13.89 -1.01 6.22
CA ILE A 94 -13.17 -1.47 5.03
C ILE A 94 -14.13 -1.78 3.88
N THR A 95 -15.14 -2.60 4.10
CA THR A 95 -15.99 -3.13 3.02
C THR A 95 -16.97 -2.10 2.48
N ALA A 96 -17.73 -1.42 3.36
CA ALA A 96 -18.69 -0.41 2.95
C ALA A 96 -18.01 0.93 2.68
N GLY A 97 -17.03 1.31 3.49
CA GLY A 97 -16.26 2.55 3.33
C GLY A 97 -15.17 2.42 2.28
N TYR A 98 -13.96 2.04 2.70
CA TYR A 98 -12.75 2.08 1.87
C TYR A 98 -12.94 1.44 0.51
N HIS A 99 -13.58 0.28 0.47
CA HIS A 99 -13.78 -0.49 -0.75
C HIS A 99 -14.92 0.05 -1.63
N ARG A 100 -16.16 0.03 -1.16
CA ARG A 100 -17.32 0.36 -1.99
C ARG A 100 -17.55 1.87 -2.16
N LEU A 101 -17.39 2.66 -1.10
CA LEU A 101 -17.62 4.11 -1.15
C LEU A 101 -16.46 4.83 -1.83
N TRP A 102 -15.22 4.62 -1.36
CA TRP A 102 -14.09 5.41 -1.82
C TRP A 102 -13.31 4.76 -2.97
N ALA A 103 -13.01 3.47 -2.94
CA ALA A 103 -12.24 2.85 -4.03
C ALA A 103 -13.07 2.66 -5.31
N HIS A 104 -14.33 2.25 -5.20
CA HIS A 104 -15.20 1.95 -6.34
C HIS A 104 -16.35 2.94 -6.60
N SER A 105 -16.55 3.92 -5.73
CA SER A 105 -17.60 4.94 -5.88
C SER A 105 -19.00 4.36 -6.14
N CYS A 106 -19.31 3.20 -5.54
CA CYS A 106 -20.55 2.46 -5.78
C CYS A 106 -21.81 3.18 -5.28
N TYR A 107 -21.66 4.12 -4.34
CA TYR A 107 -22.76 4.91 -3.78
C TYR A 107 -22.24 6.24 -3.24
N LYS A 108 -23.17 7.17 -2.95
CA LYS A 108 -22.87 8.43 -2.28
C LYS A 108 -23.34 8.35 -0.82
N ALA A 109 -22.51 8.84 0.10
CA ALA A 109 -22.80 8.86 1.53
C ALA A 109 -22.94 10.31 2.03
N THR A 110 -23.84 10.53 2.97
CA THR A 110 -23.93 11.79 3.72
C THR A 110 -22.72 11.96 4.64
N LEU A 111 -22.43 13.20 5.05
CA LEU A 111 -21.28 13.50 5.89
C LEU A 111 -21.20 12.66 7.19
N PRO A 112 -22.30 12.44 7.96
CA PRO A 112 -22.23 11.61 9.16
C PRO A 112 -21.81 10.17 8.86
N LEU A 113 -22.33 9.57 7.79
CA LEU A 113 -21.95 8.22 7.38
C LEU A 113 -20.49 8.17 6.91
N LYS A 114 -20.03 9.18 6.16
CA LYS A 114 -18.61 9.28 5.76
C LYS A 114 -17.68 9.35 6.97
N ILE A 115 -17.99 10.17 7.97
CA ILE A 115 -17.20 10.31 9.20
C ILE A 115 -17.18 8.99 9.96
N TYR A 116 -18.34 8.36 10.15
CA TYR A 116 -18.43 7.05 10.81
C TYR A 116 -17.58 6.00 10.10
N LEU A 117 -17.75 5.84 8.78
CA LEU A 117 -16.99 4.87 7.98
C LEU A 117 -15.48 5.18 7.97
N ALA A 118 -15.09 6.45 7.99
CA ALA A 118 -13.69 6.86 8.06
C ALA A 118 -13.07 6.51 9.42
N ALA A 119 -13.81 6.69 10.51
CA ALA A 119 -13.36 6.39 11.87
C ALA A 119 -13.24 4.88 12.11
N VAL A 120 -14.29 4.11 11.82
CA VAL A 120 -14.23 2.64 11.99
C VAL A 120 -13.29 1.98 10.99
N GLY A 121 -13.16 2.54 9.77
CA GLY A 121 -12.16 2.12 8.80
C GLY A 121 -10.72 2.36 9.29
N ALA A 122 -10.44 3.49 9.93
CA ALA A 122 -9.13 3.75 10.53
C ALA A 122 -8.78 2.73 11.64
N GLY A 123 -9.78 2.28 12.41
CA GLY A 123 -9.62 1.22 13.42
C GLY A 123 -9.16 -0.13 12.87
N SER A 124 -9.22 -0.36 11.55
CA SER A 124 -8.68 -1.57 10.91
C SER A 124 -7.15 -1.55 10.72
N VAL A 125 -6.52 -0.39 10.85
CA VAL A 125 -5.06 -0.19 10.72
C VAL A 125 -4.51 -0.61 9.33
N GLN A 126 -5.31 -0.52 8.28
CA GLN A 126 -4.89 -0.86 6.89
C GLN A 126 -4.37 0.35 6.08
N GLY A 127 -3.95 1.42 6.76
CA GLY A 127 -3.56 2.69 6.13
C GLY A 127 -4.75 3.63 5.90
N SER A 128 -4.45 4.85 5.42
CA SER A 128 -5.48 5.86 5.16
C SER A 128 -6.40 5.46 4.01
N ILE A 129 -7.62 6.01 4.00
CA ILE A 129 -8.59 5.84 2.90
C ILE A 129 -7.92 6.11 1.56
N ARG A 130 -7.15 7.21 1.48
CA ARG A 130 -6.48 7.64 0.26
C ARG A 130 -5.44 6.62 -0.21
N TRP A 131 -4.60 6.12 0.70
CA TRP A 131 -3.55 5.16 0.36
C TRP A 131 -4.14 3.79 -0.02
N TRP A 132 -5.11 3.31 0.76
CA TRP A 132 -5.77 2.03 0.54
C TRP A 132 -6.54 2.05 -0.79
N SER A 133 -7.38 3.06 -1.00
CA SER A 133 -8.22 3.17 -2.21
C SER A 133 -7.37 3.34 -3.47
N SER A 134 -6.30 4.14 -3.43
CA SER A 134 -5.35 4.27 -4.55
C SER A 134 -4.69 2.94 -4.89
N SER A 135 -4.28 2.17 -3.87
CA SER A 135 -3.67 0.85 -4.05
C SER A 135 -4.66 -0.16 -4.60
N HIS A 136 -5.90 -0.12 -4.11
CA HIS A 136 -6.98 -1.01 -4.53
C HIS A 136 -7.43 -0.76 -5.97
N ARG A 137 -7.57 0.50 -6.36
CA ARG A 137 -7.82 0.89 -7.76
C ARG A 137 -6.69 0.40 -8.67
N SER A 138 -5.44 0.56 -8.23
CA SER A 138 -4.27 0.09 -8.98
C SER A 138 -4.27 -1.43 -9.13
N HIS A 139 -4.62 -2.17 -8.08
CA HIS A 139 -4.77 -3.61 -8.16
C HIS A 139 -5.81 -4.00 -9.21
N HIS A 140 -7.04 -3.48 -9.13
CA HIS A 140 -8.08 -3.80 -10.11
C HIS A 140 -7.73 -3.40 -11.56
N ARG A 141 -7.05 -2.26 -11.75
CA ARG A 141 -6.68 -1.78 -13.08
C ARG A 141 -5.56 -2.60 -13.71
N TYR A 142 -4.65 -3.12 -12.89
CA TYR A 142 -3.42 -3.76 -13.34
C TYR A 142 -3.31 -5.21 -12.87
N THR A 143 -4.42 -5.85 -12.50
CA THR A 143 -4.50 -7.22 -11.99
C THR A 143 -3.62 -8.15 -12.81
N ASP A 144 -2.86 -9.00 -12.12
CA ASP A 144 -2.00 -10.00 -12.76
C ASP A 144 -0.89 -9.44 -13.67
N THR A 145 -0.50 -8.17 -13.47
CA THR A 145 0.68 -7.56 -14.09
C THR A 145 1.71 -7.14 -13.04
N ASP A 146 2.92 -6.78 -13.48
CA ASP A 146 3.96 -6.26 -12.59
C ASP A 146 3.59 -4.94 -11.89
N LYS A 147 2.62 -4.22 -12.45
CA LYS A 147 2.09 -2.95 -11.92
C LYS A 147 1.12 -3.16 -10.76
N ASP A 148 0.59 -4.38 -10.58
CA ASP A 148 -0.27 -4.72 -9.45
C ASP A 148 0.56 -4.79 -8.14
N PRO A 149 0.22 -3.95 -7.14
CA PRO A 149 0.93 -3.94 -5.87
C PRO A 149 0.88 -5.27 -5.12
N TYR A 150 -0.14 -6.10 -5.26
CA TYR A 150 -0.23 -7.36 -4.50
C TYR A 150 -0.58 -8.55 -5.39
N SER A 151 -0.03 -8.54 -6.61
CA SER A 151 -0.19 -9.59 -7.61
C SER A 151 0.07 -10.99 -7.07
N VAL A 152 -0.88 -11.89 -7.32
CA VAL A 152 -0.76 -13.33 -7.01
C VAL A 152 0.33 -14.01 -7.83
N ARG A 153 0.74 -13.42 -8.97
CA ARG A 153 1.85 -13.93 -9.79
C ARG A 153 3.21 -13.89 -9.09
N LYS A 154 3.34 -13.07 -8.03
CA LYS A 154 4.52 -13.03 -7.16
C LYS A 154 4.50 -14.13 -6.08
N GLY A 155 3.47 -14.97 -6.07
CA GLY A 155 3.28 -16.11 -5.16
C GLY A 155 2.32 -15.82 -4.01
N PHE A 156 1.73 -16.89 -3.47
CA PHE A 156 0.71 -16.85 -2.41
C PHE A 156 1.15 -15.99 -1.21
N TRP A 157 2.35 -16.24 -0.67
CA TRP A 157 2.84 -15.51 0.49
C TRP A 157 3.07 -14.03 0.22
N TYR A 158 3.43 -13.67 -1.03
CA TYR A 158 3.56 -12.27 -1.42
C TYR A 158 2.21 -11.57 -1.44
N SER A 159 1.21 -12.13 -2.13
CA SER A 159 -0.13 -11.55 -2.21
C SER A 159 -0.84 -11.51 -0.85
N HIS A 160 -0.54 -12.45 0.05
CA HIS A 160 -1.16 -12.52 1.37
C HIS A 160 -0.56 -11.49 2.35
N LEU A 161 0.77 -11.48 2.54
CA LEU A 161 1.45 -10.61 3.51
C LEU A 161 2.70 -9.91 2.95
N GLY A 162 3.41 -10.55 2.02
CA GLY A 162 4.72 -10.09 1.56
C GLY A 162 4.70 -8.70 0.93
N TRP A 163 3.61 -8.31 0.26
CA TRP A 163 3.48 -6.97 -0.31
C TRP A 163 3.50 -5.84 0.72
N MET A 164 3.14 -6.12 1.99
CA MET A 164 3.24 -5.17 3.11
C MET A 164 4.58 -5.24 3.84
N VAL A 165 5.18 -6.43 3.87
CA VAL A 165 6.47 -6.71 4.55
C VAL A 165 7.67 -6.21 3.74
N PHE A 166 7.62 -6.31 2.42
CA PHE A 166 8.72 -5.91 1.55
C PHE A 166 8.48 -4.53 0.93
N LYS A 167 9.51 -3.70 0.91
CA LYS A 167 9.50 -2.40 0.23
C LYS A 167 9.31 -2.62 -1.26
N GLN A 168 8.33 -1.93 -1.82
CA GLN A 168 8.06 -1.92 -3.25
C GLN A 168 8.76 -0.75 -3.92
N ASN A 169 9.17 -0.90 -5.18
CA ASN A 169 9.65 0.22 -5.96
C ASN A 169 8.46 1.11 -6.39
N PRO A 170 8.36 2.37 -5.91
CA PRO A 170 7.23 3.26 -6.26
C PRO A 170 7.11 3.55 -7.76
N LYS A 171 8.20 3.37 -8.53
CA LYS A 171 8.20 3.54 -9.99
C LYS A 171 7.52 2.39 -10.74
N ARG A 172 7.46 1.20 -10.14
CA ARG A 172 6.82 0.02 -10.76
C ARG A 172 5.33 -0.07 -10.46
N LYS A 173 4.88 0.51 -9.34
CA LYS A 173 3.48 0.48 -8.93
C LYS A 173 2.62 1.23 -9.96
N GLY A 174 1.56 0.57 -10.42
CA GLY A 174 0.55 1.19 -11.27
C GLY A 174 -0.06 2.42 -10.61
N ARG A 175 -0.39 3.43 -11.43
CA ARG A 175 -1.09 4.64 -10.98
C ARG A 175 -2.49 4.66 -11.55
N THR A 176 -3.41 5.17 -10.75
CA THR A 176 -4.80 5.40 -11.13
C THR A 176 -5.18 6.82 -10.74
N ASP A 177 -6.24 7.34 -11.37
CA ASP A 177 -6.82 8.60 -10.95
C ASP A 177 -7.35 8.49 -9.51
N ILE A 178 -7.08 9.54 -8.74
CA ILE A 178 -7.45 9.72 -7.33
C ILE A 178 -7.90 11.16 -7.05
N THR A 179 -8.28 11.90 -8.10
CA THR A 179 -8.70 13.30 -8.00
C THR A 179 -9.88 13.44 -7.05
N ASP A 180 -10.87 12.56 -7.16
CA ASP A 180 -12.03 12.49 -6.28
C ASP A 180 -11.65 12.28 -4.80
N LEU A 181 -10.62 11.47 -4.52
CA LEU A 181 -10.11 11.26 -3.16
C LEU A 181 -9.37 12.49 -2.62
N ASN A 182 -8.77 13.30 -3.50
CA ASN A 182 -8.12 14.55 -3.13
C ASN A 182 -9.13 15.69 -2.95
N GLU A 183 -10.35 15.56 -3.45
CA GLU A 183 -11.41 16.55 -3.32
C GLU A 183 -12.31 16.30 -2.11
N ASP A 184 -12.32 15.07 -1.55
CA ASP A 184 -13.11 14.74 -0.35
C ASP A 184 -12.40 15.21 0.94
N PRO A 185 -12.96 16.20 1.68
CA PRO A 185 -12.33 16.72 2.89
C PRO A 185 -12.17 15.69 4.01
N VAL A 186 -13.07 14.70 4.10
CA VAL A 186 -12.99 13.63 5.11
C VAL A 186 -11.79 12.74 4.81
N VAL A 187 -11.57 12.42 3.53
CA VAL A 187 -10.43 11.61 3.08
C VAL A 187 -9.11 12.34 3.34
N LEU A 188 -9.04 13.62 3.00
CA LEU A 188 -7.86 14.44 3.25
C LEU A 188 -7.55 14.60 4.74
N TRP A 189 -8.57 14.91 5.54
CA TRP A 189 -8.42 15.05 6.99
C TRP A 189 -7.93 13.73 7.60
N GLN A 190 -8.54 12.61 7.23
CA GLN A 190 -8.14 11.31 7.74
C GLN A 190 -6.74 10.94 7.30
N HIS A 191 -6.36 11.22 6.04
CA HIS A 191 -5.01 10.93 5.56
C HIS A 191 -3.92 11.75 6.28
N LYS A 192 -4.20 13.00 6.62
CA LYS A 192 -3.28 13.89 7.34
C LYS A 192 -3.10 13.49 8.81
N ASN A 193 -4.14 12.92 9.41
CA ASN A 193 -4.18 12.57 10.84
C ASN A 193 -4.27 11.05 11.07
N PHE A 194 -3.74 10.24 10.15
CA PHE A 194 -3.78 8.78 10.22
C PHE A 194 -2.74 8.22 11.18
#